data_AF-M1EQW3-F1
#
_entry.id   AF-M1EQW3-F1
#
_cell.length_a   1.000
_cell.length_b   1.000
_cell.length_c   1.000
_cell.angle_alpha   90.00
_cell.angle_beta   90.00
_cell.angle_gamma   90.00
#
_symmetry.space_group_name_H-M   'P 1'
#
loop_
_entity.id
_entity.type
_entity.pdbx_description
1 polymer ?
#
loop_
_entity_poly.entity_id
_entity_poly.type
_entity_poly.pdbx_seq_one_letter_code
_entity_poly.pdbx_strand_id
1 'polypeptide(L)'
;LRIKHGNDWATIGAALGRSASSVKDRCRLMKDTCNTGKWTEEEEKRLAEVVHELTSTEPGDIVTQGVSWAAVAERVGTRSEKQCRSKWLNYLNWKQSGGTEWTK
;
A
#
# COMPACT_ATOMS: atom_id res chain seq x y z
N LEU A 1 10.81 -21.18 -1.05
CA LEU A 1 11.94 -20.72 -1.90
C LEU A 1 12.56 -19.40 -1.41
N ARG A 2 11.81 -18.31 -1.20
CA ARG A 2 12.35 -17.05 -0.63
C ARG A 2 13.05 -17.22 0.73
N ILE A 3 12.51 -18.07 1.61
CA ILE A 3 13.13 -18.40 2.92
C ILE A 3 14.50 -19.11 2.76
N LYS A 4 14.70 -19.83 1.64
CA LYS A 4 15.92 -20.61 1.37
C LYS A 4 16.94 -19.85 0.52
N HIS A 5 16.50 -19.03 -0.43
CA HIS A 5 17.33 -18.34 -1.42
C HIS A 5 17.39 -16.82 -1.26
N GLY A 6 16.70 -16.27 -0.25
CA GLY A 6 16.68 -14.82 0.00
C GLY A 6 16.14 -14.03 -1.20
N ASN A 7 16.88 -12.99 -1.59
CA ASN A 7 16.57 -12.12 -2.73
C ASN A 7 17.23 -12.59 -4.04
N ASP A 8 17.70 -13.84 -4.13
CA ASP A 8 18.20 -14.42 -5.39
C ASP A 8 17.03 -14.78 -6.32
N TRP A 9 16.44 -13.73 -6.91
CA TRP A 9 15.29 -13.86 -7.80
C TRP A 9 15.62 -14.62 -9.08
N ALA A 10 16.90 -14.70 -9.48
CA ALA A 10 17.33 -15.46 -10.64
C ALA A 10 17.19 -16.97 -10.39
N THR A 11 17.73 -17.46 -9.27
CA THR A 11 17.60 -18.87 -8.87
C THR A 11 16.16 -19.25 -8.58
N ILE A 12 15.40 -18.37 -7.90
CA ILE A 12 13.98 -18.62 -7.60
C ILE A 12 13.15 -18.63 -8.90
N GLY A 13 13.45 -17.73 -9.85
CA GLY A 13 12.82 -17.70 -11.17
C GLY A 13 13.05 -18.98 -11.95
N ALA A 14 14.31 -19.40 -12.07
CA ALA A 14 14.68 -20.64 -12.75
C ALA A 14 13.96 -21.86 -12.14
N ALA A 15 13.93 -21.97 -10.81
CA ALA A 15 13.24 -23.05 -10.11
C ALA A 15 11.71 -23.05 -10.31
N LEU A 16 11.10 -21.89 -10.55
CA LEU A 16 9.66 -21.74 -10.79
C LEU A 16 9.27 -21.75 -12.28
N GLY A 17 10.24 -21.86 -13.20
CA GLY A 17 10.00 -21.70 -14.63
C GLY A 17 9.50 -20.30 -15.01
N ARG A 18 9.91 -19.26 -14.26
CA ARG A 18 9.49 -17.86 -14.46
C ARG A 18 10.71 -16.94 -14.53
N SER A 19 10.54 -15.75 -15.10
CA SER A 19 11.60 -14.73 -15.07
C SER A 19 11.81 -14.19 -13.66
N ALA A 20 13.07 -13.82 -13.35
CA ALA A 20 13.44 -13.20 -12.07
C ALA A 20 12.61 -11.94 -11.77
N SER A 21 12.36 -11.13 -12.80
CA SER A 21 11.53 -9.92 -12.69
C SER A 21 10.08 -10.25 -12.31
N SER A 22 9.47 -11.27 -12.94
CA SER A 22 8.11 -11.71 -12.62
C SER A 22 7.99 -12.23 -11.18
N VAL A 23 9.00 -12.99 -10.71
CA VAL A 23 9.03 -13.48 -9.33
C VAL A 23 9.18 -12.34 -8.33
N LYS A 24 10.12 -11.41 -8.56
CA LYS A 24 10.33 -10.25 -7.69
C LYS A 24 9.07 -9.40 -7.57
N ASP A 25 8.42 -9.13 -8.71
CA ASP A 25 7.21 -8.32 -8.77
C ASP A 25 6.05 -9.02 -8.05
N ARG A 26 5.82 -10.31 -8.33
CA ARG A 26 4.82 -11.11 -7.63
C ARG A 26 5.06 -11.13 -6.12
N CYS A 27 6.31 -11.22 -5.70
CA CYS A 27 6.68 -11.27 -4.28
C CYS A 27 6.51 -9.93 -3.56
N ARG A 28 6.73 -8.81 -4.25
CA ARG A 28 6.37 -7.46 -3.77
C ARG A 28 4.86 -7.32 -3.60
N LEU A 29 4.08 -7.85 -4.55
CA LEU A 29 2.62 -7.72 -4.56
C LEU A 29 1.90 -8.69 -3.61
N MET A 30 2.46 -9.88 -3.38
CA MET A 30 1.94 -10.91 -2.48
C MET A 30 2.69 -10.90 -1.13
N LYS A 31 2.82 -9.74 -0.48
CA LYS A 31 3.20 -9.73 0.94
C LYS A 31 2.09 -10.43 1.73
N ASP A 32 2.31 -11.70 2.08
CA ASP A 32 1.40 -12.56 2.88
C ASP A 32 1.05 -11.97 4.26
N THR A 33 1.74 -10.91 4.68
CA THR A 33 1.52 -10.19 5.95
C THR A 33 0.55 -9.02 5.84
N CYS A 34 0.00 -8.74 4.66
CA CYS A 34 -0.95 -7.65 4.49
C CYS A 34 -2.36 -8.12 4.92
N ASN A 35 -2.94 -7.39 5.86
CA ASN A 35 -4.30 -7.63 6.33
C ASN A 35 -5.30 -7.55 5.16
N THR A 36 -6.23 -8.50 5.15
CA THR A 36 -7.40 -8.50 4.26
C THR A 36 -8.65 -8.14 5.05
N GLY A 37 -9.66 -7.55 4.40
CA GLY A 37 -10.92 -7.16 5.05
C GLY A 37 -11.00 -5.68 5.42
N LYS A 38 -11.95 -5.34 6.30
CA LYS A 38 -12.27 -3.96 6.70
C LYS A 38 -11.04 -3.22 7.22
N TRP A 39 -10.93 -1.94 6.92
CA TRP A 39 -9.93 -1.06 7.51
C TRP A 39 -10.38 -0.68 8.91
N THR A 40 -9.48 -0.76 9.89
CA THR A 40 -9.75 -0.20 11.22
C THR A 40 -9.49 1.30 11.21
N GLU A 41 -10.05 2.03 12.18
CA GLU A 41 -9.84 3.47 12.31
C GLU A 41 -8.35 3.81 12.49
N GLU A 42 -7.59 2.97 13.20
CA GLU A 42 -6.16 3.14 13.38
C GLU A 42 -5.38 2.92 12.08
N GLU A 43 -5.80 1.98 11.23
CA GLU A 43 -5.21 1.80 9.90
C GLU A 43 -5.49 3.00 9.00
N GLU A 44 -6.72 3.54 9.04
CA GLU A 44 -7.11 4.72 8.28
C GLU A 44 -6.33 5.96 8.73
N LYS A 45 -6.21 6.16 10.05
CA LYS A 45 -5.45 7.26 10.63
C LYS A 45 -3.98 7.21 10.23
N ARG A 46 -3.33 6.04 10.39
CA ARG A 46 -1.93 5.85 9.96
C ARG A 46 -1.75 6.08 8.46
N LEU A 47 -2.67 5.60 7.64
CA LEU A 47 -2.61 5.84 6.19
C LEU A 47 -2.65 7.34 5.88
N ALA A 48 -3.53 8.10 6.56
CA ALA A 48 -3.62 9.54 6.36
C ALA A 48 -2.36 10.29 6.79
N GLU A 49 -1.88 10.03 8.00
CA GLU A 49 -0.66 10.64 8.54
C GLU A 49 0.53 10.42 7.59
N VAL A 50 0.75 9.17 7.17
CA VAL A 50 1.86 8.82 6.27
C VAL A 50 1.74 9.48 4.90
N VAL A 51 0.54 9.59 4.33
CA VAL A 51 0.37 10.27 3.04
C VAL A 51 0.75 11.74 3.17
N HIS A 52 0.20 12.44 4.15
CA HIS A 52 0.48 13.86 4.40
C HIS A 52 1.95 14.13 4.70
N GLU A 53 2.59 13.29 5.52
CA GLU A 53 4.04 13.37 5.77
C GLU A 53 4.86 13.24 4.49
N LEU A 54 4.54 12.25 3.65
CA LEU A 54 5.30 11.98 2.42
C LEU A 54 5.05 13.01 1.32
N THR A 55 3.88 13.65 1.30
CA THR A 55 3.56 14.71 0.34
C THR A 55 3.78 16.11 0.86
N SER A 56 4.15 16.27 2.15
CA SER A 56 4.27 17.57 2.82
C SER A 56 3.00 18.42 2.68
N THR A 57 1.84 17.81 2.90
CA THR A 57 0.52 18.45 2.84
C THR A 57 -0.19 18.35 4.19
N GLU A 58 -1.25 19.12 4.38
CA GLU A 58 -2.02 19.16 5.63
C GLU A 58 -3.35 18.39 5.52
N PRO A 59 -3.92 17.91 6.65
CA PRO A 59 -5.24 17.31 6.66
C PRO A 59 -6.29 18.23 6.01
N GLY A 60 -7.02 17.71 5.02
CA GLY A 60 -7.98 18.47 4.22
C GLY A 60 -7.48 18.84 2.82
N ASP A 61 -6.17 18.79 2.58
CA ASP A 61 -5.62 18.94 1.22
C ASP A 61 -5.99 17.73 0.34
N ILE A 62 -6.32 18.02 -0.92
CA ILE A 62 -6.64 17.00 -1.91
C ILE A 62 -5.34 16.42 -2.48
N VAL A 63 -4.93 15.26 -1.99
CA VAL A 63 -3.71 14.58 -2.45
C VAL A 63 -4.06 13.46 -3.41
N THR A 64 -3.83 13.66 -4.70
CA THR A 64 -4.14 12.64 -5.74
C THR A 64 -2.93 12.20 -6.56
N GLN A 65 -1.86 13.00 -6.60
CA GLN A 65 -0.66 12.77 -7.41
C GLN A 65 0.60 12.89 -6.53
N GLY A 66 1.75 12.43 -7.03
CA GLY A 66 3.04 12.56 -6.34
C GLY A 66 3.24 11.62 -5.14
N VAL A 67 2.27 10.76 -4.83
CA VAL A 67 2.37 9.82 -3.70
C VAL A 67 3.14 8.56 -4.10
N SER A 68 4.23 8.26 -3.40
CA SER A 68 4.92 6.97 -3.50
C SER A 68 4.20 5.91 -2.65
N TRP A 69 3.24 5.21 -3.25
CA TRP A 69 2.41 4.21 -2.55
C TRP A 69 3.22 3.04 -1.97
N ALA A 70 4.37 2.72 -2.57
CA ALA A 70 5.29 1.73 -2.03
C ALA A 70 5.87 2.16 -0.68
N ALA A 71 6.30 3.42 -0.56
CA ALA A 71 6.80 3.99 0.69
C ALA A 71 5.67 4.14 1.72
N VAL A 72 4.46 4.53 1.27
CA VAL A 72 3.28 4.56 2.14
C VAL A 72 3.00 3.19 2.75
N ALA A 73 2.94 2.14 1.93
CA ALA A 73 2.67 0.78 2.40
C ALA A 73 3.76 0.25 3.34
N GLU A 74 5.02 0.65 3.14
CA GLU A 74 6.11 0.29 4.05
C GLU A 74 5.91 0.90 5.45
N ARG A 75 5.52 2.17 5.54
CA ARG A 75 5.25 2.82 6.82
C ARG A 75 3.92 2.38 7.46
N VAL A 76 2.89 2.15 6.66
CA VAL A 76 1.60 1.63 7.15
C VAL A 76 1.77 0.22 7.71
N GLY A 77 2.63 -0.61 7.09
CA GLY A 77 3.06 -1.91 7.57
C GLY A 77 2.01 -3.03 7.46
N THR A 78 0.73 -2.70 7.60
CA THR A 78 -0.38 -3.68 7.64
C THR A 78 -1.06 -3.90 6.29
N ARG A 79 -0.83 -3.03 5.29
CA ARG A 79 -1.53 -3.04 4.00
C ARG A 79 -0.56 -2.89 2.84
N SER A 80 -0.92 -3.50 1.71
CA SER A 80 -0.12 -3.41 0.48
C SER A 80 -0.28 -2.05 -0.19
N GLU A 81 0.68 -1.72 -1.06
CA GLU A 81 0.68 -0.53 -1.92
C GLU A 81 -0.68 -0.31 -2.63
N LYS A 82 -1.21 -1.38 -3.23
CA LYS A 82 -2.49 -1.35 -3.94
C LYS A 82 -3.66 -1.04 -3.00
N GLN A 83 -3.64 -1.61 -1.79
CA GLN A 83 -4.69 -1.37 -0.79
C GLN A 83 -4.64 0.07 -0.28
N CYS A 84 -3.46 0.58 0.09
CA CYS A 84 -3.25 1.96 0.52
C CYS A 84 -3.73 2.95 -0.54
N ARG A 85 -3.30 2.78 -1.80
CA ARG A 85 -3.71 3.64 -2.91
C ARG A 85 -5.22 3.65 -3.10
N SER A 86 -5.83 2.48 -3.15
CA SER A 86 -7.27 2.33 -3.37
C SER A 86 -8.07 2.97 -2.23
N LYS A 87 -7.68 2.71 -0.97
CA LYS A 87 -8.36 3.27 0.20
C LYS A 87 -8.25 4.80 0.26
N TRP A 88 -7.08 5.35 -0.07
CA TRP A 88 -6.87 6.78 -0.09
C TRP A 88 -7.72 7.47 -1.17
N LEU A 89 -7.50 7.09 -2.44
CA LEU A 89 -8.11 7.79 -3.58
C LEU A 89 -9.63 7.62 -3.66
N ASN A 90 -10.16 6.48 -3.21
CA ASN A 90 -11.59 6.20 -3.31
C ASN A 90 -12.39 6.60 -2.07
N TYR A 91 -11.74 6.88 -0.93
CA TYR A 91 -12.45 7.12 0.32
C TYR A 91 -11.79 8.20 1.19
N LEU A 92 -10.57 8.00 1.68
CA LEU A 92 -10.01 8.89 2.72
C LEU A 92 -9.71 10.31 2.22
N ASN A 93 -9.25 10.46 0.98
CA ASN A 93 -8.98 11.77 0.39
C ASN A 93 -10.27 12.62 0.33
N TRP A 94 -11.37 12.00 -0.08
CA TRP A 94 -12.69 12.63 -0.12
C TRP A 94 -13.26 12.90 1.28
N LYS A 95 -13.14 11.91 2.19
CA LYS A 95 -13.62 12.04 3.58
C LYS A 95 -12.95 13.23 4.29
N GLN A 96 -11.66 13.45 4.06
CA GLN A 96 -10.93 14.57 4.67
C GLN A 96 -11.15 15.91 3.98
N SER A 97 -11.37 15.94 2.66
CA SER A 97 -11.62 17.17 1.91
C SER A 97 -13.05 17.72 2.11
N GLY A 98 -13.78 17.32 3.15
CA GLY A 98 -15.11 17.82 3.48
C GLY A 98 -16.28 17.08 2.80
N GLY A 99 -16.06 15.83 2.35
CA GLY A 99 -17.13 14.99 1.83
C GLY A 99 -18.24 14.73 2.86
N THR A 100 -19.48 15.10 2.56
CA THR A 100 -20.63 14.79 3.41
C THR A 100 -20.75 13.28 3.60
N GLU A 101 -20.60 12.80 4.84
CA GLU A 101 -20.77 11.38 5.15
C GLU A 101 -22.23 10.98 4.88
N TRP A 102 -22.45 10.12 3.87
CA TRP A 102 -23.78 9.60 3.57
C TRP A 102 -24.16 8.57 4.62
N THR A 103 -24.83 9.01 5.68
CA THR A 103 -25.51 8.12 6.62
C THR A 103 -26.79 7.61 5.96
N LYS A 104 -26.90 6.28 5.77
CA LYS A 104 -28.14 5.63 5.32
C LYS A 104 -29.20 5.64 6.41
#